data_AF-A0A0S8FGX9-F1
#
_entry.id   AF-A0A0S8FGX9-F1
#
_cell.length_a   1.000
_cell.length_b   1.000
_cell.length_c   1.000
_cell.angle_alpha   90.00
_cell.angle_beta   90.00
_cell.angle_gamma   90.00
#
_symmetry.space_group_name_H-M   'P 1'
#
loop_
_entity.id
_entity.type
_entity.pdbx_description
1 polymer ?
#
loop_
_entity_poly.entity_id
_entity_poly.type
_entity_poly.pdbx_seq_one_letter_code
_entity_poly.pdbx_strand_id
1 'polypeptide(L)'
;MIRSSKEPDMPPEVAAIKDCGFAIWASENVAVSLRDNFDPRRIPVKGVRHVRVWGLQVDDERELPGHERTMIPDEDLWEINLQAKDGSSYAFDSKLLKPAG
;
A
#
# COMPACT_ATOMS: atom_id res chain seq x y z
N MET A 1 29.98 -9.86 6.34
CA MET A 1 29.26 -8.90 7.19
C MET A 1 27.79 -8.99 6.84
N ILE A 2 26.97 -9.64 7.69
CA ILE A 2 25.52 -9.69 7.49
C ILE A 2 24.99 -8.31 7.86
N ARG A 3 24.52 -7.54 6.88
CA ARG A 3 23.84 -6.27 7.15
C ARG A 3 22.62 -6.64 7.99
N SER A 4 22.58 -6.17 9.23
CA SER A 4 21.40 -6.27 10.08
C SER A 4 20.28 -5.57 9.30
N SER A 5 19.34 -6.34 8.74
CA SER A 5 18.12 -5.81 8.15
C SER A 5 17.35 -5.18 9.30
N LYS A 6 17.62 -3.90 9.58
CA LYS A 6 16.80 -3.14 10.51
C LYS A 6 15.44 -3.05 9.84
N GLU A 7 14.50 -3.85 10.31
CA GLU A 7 13.10 -3.72 9.94
C GLU A 7 12.74 -2.23 10.05
N PRO A 8 12.19 -1.62 9.00
CA PRO A 8 11.84 -0.21 9.06
C PRO A 8 10.86 -0.02 10.21
N ASP A 9 11.07 1.05 10.97
CA ASP A 9 10.21 1.38 12.10
C ASP A 9 8.81 1.66 11.57
N MET A 10 7.82 0.94 12.10
CA MET A 10 6.44 1.06 11.65
C MET A 10 5.93 2.47 11.97
N PRO A 11 5.47 3.25 10.97
CA PRO A 11 4.95 4.58 11.22
C PRO A 11 3.79 4.54 12.22
N PRO A 12 3.63 5.55 13.09
CA PRO A 12 2.60 5.57 14.11
C PRO A 12 1.18 5.50 13.53
N GLU A 13 0.97 6.04 12.33
CA GLU A 13 -0.31 5.97 11.61
C GLU A 13 -0.66 4.52 11.22
N VAL A 14 0.33 3.76 10.74
CA VAL A 14 0.20 2.34 10.41
C VAL A 14 -0.04 1.51 11.66
N ALA A 15 0.66 1.81 12.74
CA ALA A 15 0.48 1.17 14.04
C ALA A 15 -0.94 1.41 14.58
N ALA A 16 -1.47 2.63 14.44
CA ALA A 16 -2.84 2.96 14.87
C ALA A 16 -3.91 2.19 14.06
N ILE A 17 -3.72 2.02 12.75
CA ILE A 17 -4.62 1.19 11.91
C ILE A 17 -4.58 -0.27 12.37
N LYS A 18 -3.37 -0.78 12.63
CA LYS A 18 -3.16 -2.15 13.10
C LYS A 18 -3.82 -2.39 14.47
N ASP A 19 -3.64 -1.46 15.41
CA ASP A 19 -4.20 -1.54 16.77
C ASP A 19 -5.73 -1.43 16.78
N CYS A 20 -6.28 -0.54 15.95
CA CYS A 20 -7.73 -0.39 15.77
C CYS A 20 -8.39 -1.66 15.20
N GLY A 21 -7.68 -2.39 14.33
CA GLY A 21 -8.20 -3.59 13.64
C GLY A 21 -9.23 -3.29 12.54
N PHE A 22 -9.62 -2.02 12.39
CA PHE A 22 -10.51 -1.52 11.36
C PHE A 22 -9.94 -0.25 10.73
N ALA A 23 -10.16 -0.09 9.43
CA ALA A 23 -9.74 1.06 8.66
C ALA A 23 -10.93 1.72 7.95
N ILE A 24 -10.76 2.96 7.55
CA ILE A 24 -11.62 3.67 6.60
C ILE A 24 -10.75 4.38 5.56
N TRP A 25 -11.34 4.66 4.41
CA TRP A 25 -10.68 5.44 3.37
C TRP A 25 -10.32 6.84 3.89
N ALA A 26 -9.04 7.20 3.82
CA ALA A 26 -8.56 8.53 4.21
C ALA A 26 -8.93 9.60 3.17
N SER A 27 -9.11 9.21 1.91
CA SER A 27 -9.34 10.13 0.79
C SER A 27 -10.19 9.51 -0.31
N GLU A 28 -10.70 10.36 -1.20
CA GLU A 28 -11.47 9.96 -2.38
C GLU A 28 -10.61 9.53 -3.58
N ASN A 29 -9.31 9.36 -3.38
CA ASN A 29 -8.38 8.93 -4.44
C ASN A 29 -8.54 7.46 -4.83
N VAL A 30 -9.42 6.72 -4.17
CA VAL A 30 -9.77 5.34 -4.51
C VAL A 30 -11.00 5.33 -5.40
N ALA A 31 -11.03 4.53 -6.46
CA ALA A 31 -12.19 4.48 -7.36
C ALA A 31 -13.48 4.12 -6.60
N VAL A 32 -14.60 4.78 -6.91
CA VAL A 32 -15.88 4.58 -6.24
C VAL A 32 -16.34 3.12 -6.32
N SER A 33 -16.22 2.50 -7.49
CA SER A 33 -16.55 1.08 -7.69
C SER A 33 -15.73 0.14 -6.82
N LEU A 34 -14.49 0.52 -6.46
CA LEU A 34 -13.67 -0.26 -5.55
C LEU A 34 -14.08 -0.02 -4.11
N ARG A 35 -14.35 1.23 -3.71
CA ARG A 35 -14.80 1.57 -2.34
C ARG A 35 -16.12 0.89 -1.99
N ASP A 36 -17.03 0.73 -2.97
CA ASP A 36 -18.35 0.11 -2.76
C ASP A 36 -18.26 -1.35 -2.29
N ASN A 37 -17.19 -2.05 -2.69
CA ASN A 37 -16.92 -3.43 -2.24
C ASN A 37 -16.59 -3.53 -0.74
N PHE A 38 -16.27 -2.41 -0.08
CA PHE A 38 -15.89 -2.35 1.33
C PHE A 38 -16.95 -1.65 2.16
N ASP A 39 -16.96 -1.92 3.47
CA ASP A 39 -17.84 -1.19 4.38
C ASP A 39 -17.41 0.28 4.48
N PRO A 40 -18.34 1.25 4.34
CA PRO A 40 -17.98 2.67 4.32
C PRO A 40 -17.53 3.22 5.68
N ARG A 41 -17.76 2.49 6.77
CA ARG A 41 -17.49 2.96 8.15
C ARG A 41 -16.45 2.12 8.89
N ARG A 42 -16.37 0.81 8.62
CA ARG A 42 -15.44 -0.10 9.31
C ARG A 42 -14.99 -1.22 8.38
N ILE A 43 -13.85 -1.03 7.74
CA ILE A 43 -13.23 -2.05 6.89
C ILE A 43 -12.33 -2.93 7.76
N PRO A 44 -12.56 -4.26 7.84
CA PRO A 44 -11.72 -5.13 8.66
C PRO A 44 -10.29 -5.21 8.13
N VAL A 45 -9.31 -5.00 9.02
CA VAL A 45 -7.88 -5.17 8.72
C VAL A 45 -7.47 -6.61 9.00
N LYS A 46 -7.01 -7.33 7.99
CA LYS A 46 -6.52 -8.72 8.09
C LYS A 46 -5.04 -8.81 8.41
N GLY A 47 -4.27 -7.80 8.04
CA GLY A 47 -2.84 -7.80 8.29
C GLY A 47 -2.17 -6.55 7.78
N VAL A 48 -0.96 -6.31 8.28
CA VAL A 48 -0.11 -5.20 7.88
C VAL A 48 1.24 -5.79 7.52
N ARG A 49 1.78 -5.40 6.36
CA ARG A 49 3.10 -5.84 5.93
C ARG A 49 3.90 -4.67 5.39
N HIS A 50 5.20 -4.77 5.59
CA HIS A 50 6.16 -3.87 4.98
C HIS A 50 6.56 -4.40 3.59
N VAL A 51 6.57 -3.53 2.59
CA VAL A 51 6.93 -3.87 1.22
C VAL A 51 7.93 -2.86 0.68
N ARG A 52 9.02 -3.39 0.14
CA ARG A 52 10.00 -2.62 -0.62
C ARG A 52 9.81 -2.90 -2.11
N VAL A 53 9.47 -1.86 -2.86
CA VAL A 53 9.36 -1.89 -4.32
C VAL A 53 10.72 -1.52 -4.88
N TRP A 54 11.38 -2.47 -5.52
CA TRP A 54 12.65 -2.22 -6.20
C TRP A 54 12.37 -1.51 -7.52
N GLY A 55 12.97 -0.34 -7.68
CA GLY A 55 12.89 0.42 -8.91
C GLY A 55 13.36 -0.40 -10.11
N LEU A 56 12.53 -0.50 -11.14
CA LEU A 56 12.87 -1.13 -12.41
C LEU A 56 13.39 -0.06 -13.38
N GLN A 57 14.62 -0.23 -13.84
CA GLN A 57 15.12 0.48 -15.02
C GLN A 57 14.91 -0.43 -16.22
N VAL A 58 13.90 -0.12 -17.04
CA VAL A 58 13.74 -0.75 -18.34
C VAL A 58 14.65 -0.04 -19.33
N ASP A 59 15.59 -0.79 -19.90
CA ASP A 59 16.18 -0.45 -21.18
C ASP A 59 15.13 -0.86 -22.22
N ASP A 60 14.41 0.10 -22.81
CA ASP A 60 13.52 -0.21 -23.92
C ASP A 60 14.43 -0.49 -25.13
N GLU A 61 14.84 -1.75 -25.28
CA GLU A 61 15.82 -2.24 -26.28
C GLU A 61 15.38 -2.02 -27.74
N ARG A 62 14.30 -1.27 -27.99
CA ARG A 62 14.02 -0.64 -29.27
C ARG A 62 14.47 0.81 -29.21
N GLU A 63 15.73 1.02 -29.62
CA GLU A 63 16.37 2.32 -29.80
C GLU A 63 15.53 3.28 -30.67
N LEU A 64 14.55 3.94 -30.05
CA LEU A 64 13.95 5.15 -30.58
C LEU A 64 14.76 6.31 -30.02
N PRO A 65 15.58 7.01 -30.84
CA PRO A 65 16.35 8.15 -30.37
C PRO A 65 15.39 9.22 -29.82
N GLY A 66 15.49 9.49 -28.51
CA GLY A 66 14.74 10.54 -27.82
C GLY A 66 13.70 10.10 -26.78
N HIS A 67 13.51 8.80 -26.52
CA HIS A 67 12.63 8.38 -25.43
C HIS A 67 13.37 8.41 -24.09
N GLU A 68 12.88 9.23 -23.16
CA GLU A 68 13.43 9.36 -21.81
C GLU A 68 13.32 8.02 -21.07
N ARG A 69 14.41 7.57 -20.43
CA ARG A 69 14.42 6.32 -19.65
C ARG A 69 13.36 6.45 -18.54
N THR A 70 12.34 5.60 -18.55
CA THR A 70 11.37 5.57 -17.46
C THR A 70 12.04 4.95 -16.24
N MET A 71 12.40 5.79 -15.28
CA MET A 71 12.94 5.37 -13.99
C MET A 71 11.80 5.22 -12.99
N ILE A 72 11.57 4.00 -12.52
CA ILE A 72 10.75 3.77 -11.33
C ILE A 72 11.71 3.79 -10.13
N PRO A 73 11.54 4.70 -9.14
CA PRO A 73 12.41 4.74 -7.97
C PRO A 73 12.16 3.54 -7.04
N ASP A 74 13.15 3.21 -6.20
CA ASP A 74 12.95 2.33 -5.05
C ASP A 74 12.00 3.03 -4.06
N GLU A 75 10.94 2.34 -3.63
CA GLU A 75 9.98 2.89 -2.67
C GLU A 75 9.73 1.91 -1.53
N ASP A 76 9.64 2.47 -0.33
CA ASP A 76 9.41 1.75 0.92
C ASP A 76 7.98 2.05 1.40
N LEU A 77 7.13 1.04 1.41
CA LEU A 77 5.69 1.18 1.61
C LEU A 77 5.18 0.23 2.69
N TRP A 78 4.11 0.64 3.36
CA TRP A 78 3.36 -0.20 4.28
C TRP A 78 2.02 -0.55 3.64
N GLU A 79 1.80 -1.83 3.40
CA GLU A 79 0.55 -2.34 2.85
C GLU A 79 -0.36 -2.90 3.94
N ILE A 80 -1.63 -2.50 3.88
CA ILE A 80 -2.70 -2.96 4.77
C ILE A 80 -3.61 -3.91 3.97
N ASN A 81 -3.73 -5.13 4.46
CA ASN A 81 -4.67 -6.11 3.91
C ASN A 81 -6.05 -5.86 4.51
N LEU A 82 -7.01 -5.52 3.65
CA LEU A 82 -8.40 -5.28 3.98
C LEU A 82 -9.27 -6.43 3.51
N GLN A 83 -10.34 -6.71 4.24
CA GLN A 83 -11.39 -7.64 3.80
C GLN A 83 -12.58 -6.87 3.22
N ALA A 84 -12.96 -7.22 2.00
CA ALA A 84 -14.18 -6.73 1.35
C ALA A 84 -15.43 -7.42 1.91
N LYS A 85 -16.62 -6.87 1.60
CA LYS A 85 -17.92 -7.43 2.01
C LYS A 85 -18.14 -8.85 1.51
N ASP A 86 -17.61 -9.17 0.34
CA ASP A 86 -17.65 -10.50 -0.29
C ASP A 86 -16.70 -11.52 0.38
N GLY A 87 -15.86 -11.07 1.34
CA GLY A 87 -14.88 -11.91 2.03
C GLY A 87 -13.51 -11.96 1.36
N SER A 88 -13.44 -11.53 0.09
CA SER A 88 -12.20 -11.32 -0.66
C SER A 88 -11.24 -10.35 0.06
N SER A 89 -9.93 -10.58 -0.05
CA SER A 89 -8.88 -9.79 0.61
C SER A 89 -8.06 -9.00 -0.39
N TYR A 90 -7.76 -7.74 -0.08
CA TYR A 90 -7.05 -6.82 -0.95
C TYR A 90 -6.00 -6.04 -0.15
N ALA A 91 -4.83 -5.81 -0.75
CA ALA A 91 -3.78 -5.00 -0.14
C ALA A 91 -3.82 -3.56 -0.68
N PHE A 92 -3.71 -2.58 0.21
CA PHE A 92 -3.67 -1.16 -0.12
C PHE A 92 -2.52 -0.46 0.59
N ASP A 93 -2.01 0.60 -0.02
CA ASP A 93 -1.06 1.50 0.63
C ASP A 93 -1.70 2.13 1.87
N SER A 94 -0.96 2.09 2.99
CA SER A 94 -1.37 2.65 4.27
C SER A 94 -1.76 4.13 4.22
N LYS A 95 -1.16 4.93 3.32
CA LYS A 95 -1.47 6.37 3.15
C LYS A 95 -2.89 6.61 2.63
N LEU A 96 -3.53 5.60 2.05
CA LEU A 96 -4.92 5.68 1.59
C LEU A 96 -5.94 5.42 2.72
N LEU A 97 -5.45 5.08 3.90
CA LEU A 97 -6.27 4.58 5.00
C LEU A 97 -6.02 5.37 6.29
N LYS A 98 -7.04 5.38 7.14
CA LYS A 98 -6.96 5.89 8.51
C LYS A 98 -7.71 4.94 9.44
N PRO A 99 -7.39 4.89 10.74
CA PRO A 99 -8.10 4.03 11.68
C PRO A 99 -9.59 4.42 11.75
N ALA A 100 -10.45 3.41 11.87
CA ALA A 100 -11.89 3.62 12.04
C ALA A 100 -12.19 3.94 13.51
N GLY A 101 -12.18 5.24 13.85
CA GLY A 101 -12.54 5.75 15.18
C GLY A 101 -14.00 5.56 15.55
#